data_AF-A0A534MDG4-F1
#
_entry.id   AF-A0A534MDG4-F1
#
_cell.length_a   1.000
_cell.length_b   1.000
_cell.length_c   1.000
_cell.angle_alpha   90.00
_cell.angle_beta   90.00
_cell.angle_gamma   90.00
#
_symmetry.space_group_name_H-M   'P 1'
#
loop_
_entity.id
_entity.type
_entity.pdbx_description
1 polymer ?
#
loop_
_entity_poly.entity_id
_entity_poly.type
_entity_poly.pdbx_seq_one_letter_code
_entity_poly.pdbx_strand_id
1 'polypeptide(L)'
;WPGAIVLSKITTPGSHTYFAVEKSPWVPTLNVNYFFGADELSVILVFLNALLTPLALAISWDEHTRVPEFFAMFLFMETTISGVFLSLDLFQFLVFWEVGLVPMYFLIAVWGGPRRRYAAIKFFL
;
A
#
# COMPACT_ATOMS: atom_id res chain seq x y z
N TRP A 1 -29.55 -12.56 5.10
CA TRP A 1 -29.40 -11.15 4.71
C TRP A 1 -29.12 -11.08 3.21
N PRO A 2 -30.12 -10.84 2.36
CA PRO A 2 -29.96 -10.81 0.90
C PRO A 2 -29.46 -9.42 0.50
N GLY A 3 -28.18 -9.31 0.14
CA GLY A 3 -27.50 -8.03 -0.07
C GLY A 3 -26.03 -8.01 0.40
N ALA A 4 -25.50 -9.13 0.90
CA ALA A 4 -24.06 -9.26 1.09
C ALA A 4 -23.39 -9.10 -0.27
N ILE A 5 -22.56 -8.07 -0.41
CA ILE A 5 -21.61 -7.94 -1.52
C ILE A 5 -20.73 -9.17 -1.44
N VAL A 6 -21.04 -10.18 -2.26
CA VAL A 6 -20.21 -11.36 -2.37
C VAL A 6 -18.95 -10.90 -3.07
N LEU A 7 -17.86 -10.78 -2.31
CA LEU A 7 -16.54 -10.52 -2.87
C LEU A 7 -16.27 -11.58 -3.94
N SER A 8 -16.02 -11.13 -5.16
CA SER A 8 -15.64 -11.99 -6.29
C SER A 8 -14.45 -12.85 -5.89
N LYS A 9 -14.63 -14.17 -5.99
CA LYS A 9 -13.56 -15.15 -5.77
C LYS A 9 -13.20 -15.78 -7.10
N ILE A 10 -11.91 -15.87 -7.40
CA ILE A 10 -11.42 -16.65 -8.54
C ILE A 10 -10.63 -17.83 -7.96
N THR A 11 -11.04 -19.04 -8.31
CA THR A 11 -10.31 -20.27 -7.96
C THR A 11 -9.67 -20.83 -9.21
N THR A 12 -8.34 -20.88 -9.23
CA THR A 12 -7.56 -21.46 -10.33
C THR A 12 -7.52 -23.00 -10.18
N PRO A 13 -7.38 -23.78 -11.27
CA PRO A 13 -7.15 -25.23 -11.19
C PRO A 13 -5.79 -25.49 -10.53
N GLY A 14 -5.80 -25.66 -9.20
CA GLY A 14 -4.58 -25.67 -8.36
C GLY A 14 -4.78 -25.25 -6.91
N SER A 15 -6.03 -24.99 -6.48
CA SER A 15 -6.41 -24.61 -5.10
C SER A 15 -6.03 -23.21 -4.65
N HIS A 16 -5.42 -22.37 -5.50
CA HIS A 16 -5.19 -20.97 -5.19
C HIS A 16 -6.47 -20.16 -5.37
N THR A 17 -6.94 -19.57 -4.28
CA THR A 17 -8.15 -18.73 -4.26
C THR A 17 -7.75 -17.26 -4.09
N TYR A 18 -8.12 -16.45 -5.07
CA TYR A 18 -8.02 -15.00 -5.03
C TYR A 18 -9.32 -14.44 -4.45
N PHE A 19 -9.23 -13.55 -3.47
CA PHE A 19 -10.38 -12.89 -2.84
C PHE A 19 -10.51 -11.44 -3.32
N ALA A 20 -11.75 -10.94 -3.38
CA ALA A 20 -12.05 -9.54 -3.74
C ALA A 20 -11.42 -9.09 -5.06
N VAL A 21 -11.57 -9.92 -6.09
CA VAL A 21 -10.95 -9.67 -7.39
C VAL A 21 -11.70 -8.62 -8.19
N GLU A 22 -11.04 -7.52 -8.49
CA GLU A 22 -11.48 -6.55 -9.48
C GLU A 22 -10.54 -6.58 -10.68
N LYS A 23 -11.10 -6.84 -11.86
CA LYS A 23 -10.38 -6.80 -13.13
C LYS A 23 -11.06 -5.81 -14.06
N SER A 24 -10.41 -4.70 -14.33
CA SER A 24 -10.89 -3.68 -15.27
C SER A 24 -9.79 -3.33 -16.28
N PRO A 25 -10.10 -3.25 -17.59
CA PRO A 25 -9.10 -2.85 -18.58
C PRO A 25 -8.69 -1.39 -18.34
N TRP A 26 -7.41 -1.15 -18.06
CA TRP A 26 -6.90 0.21 -17.84
C TRP A 26 -6.31 0.79 -19.13
N VAL A 27 -5.35 0.08 -19.75
CA VAL A 27 -4.75 0.47 -21.02
C VAL A 27 -4.78 -0.73 -21.98
N PRO A 28 -5.83 -0.86 -22.81
CA PRO A 28 -6.02 -2.01 -23.69
C PRO A 28 -4.90 -2.20 -24.71
N THR A 29 -4.24 -1.11 -25.12
CA THR A 29 -3.15 -1.13 -26.12
C THR A 29 -1.86 -1.73 -25.58
N LEU A 30 -1.65 -1.70 -24.26
CA LEU A 30 -0.48 -2.27 -23.58
C LEU A 30 -0.81 -3.58 -22.85
N ASN A 31 -2.03 -4.11 -23.02
CA ASN A 31 -2.55 -5.26 -22.28
C ASN A 31 -2.48 -5.10 -20.74
N VAL A 32 -2.48 -3.85 -20.26
CA VAL A 32 -2.44 -3.50 -18.83
C VAL A 32 -3.85 -3.54 -18.29
N ASN A 33 -4.06 -4.34 -17.26
CA ASN A 33 -5.35 -4.47 -16.60
C ASN A 33 -5.19 -3.98 -15.16
N TYR A 34 -6.16 -3.20 -14.69
CA TYR A 34 -6.31 -2.96 -13.27
C TYR A 34 -6.78 -4.27 -12.64
N PHE A 35 -5.83 -5.09 -12.21
CA PHE A 35 -6.05 -6.40 -11.64
C PHE A 35 -5.68 -6.34 -10.16
N PHE A 36 -6.70 -6.18 -9.35
CA PHE A 36 -6.61 -6.04 -7.91
C PHE A 36 -7.22 -7.28 -7.26
N GLY A 37 -6.54 -7.86 -6.29
CA GLY A 37 -7.03 -9.04 -5.60
C GLY A 37 -6.13 -9.45 -4.44
N ALA A 38 -6.69 -10.19 -3.50
CA ALA A 38 -5.98 -10.65 -2.32
C ALA A 38 -5.71 -12.16 -2.40
N ASP A 39 -4.43 -12.52 -2.41
CA ASP A 39 -3.96 -13.91 -2.30
C ASP A 39 -3.87 -14.32 -0.83
N GLU A 40 -3.77 -15.63 -0.57
CA GLU A 40 -3.57 -16.17 0.77
C GLU A 40 -2.38 -15.51 1.49
N LEU A 41 -1.28 -15.24 0.76
CA LEU A 41 -0.11 -14.52 1.28
C LEU A 41 -0.41 -13.03 1.46
N SER A 42 -1.03 -12.38 0.49
CA SER A 42 -1.33 -10.95 0.53
C SER A 42 -2.23 -10.59 1.72
N VAL A 43 -3.21 -11.44 2.06
CA VAL A 43 -4.07 -11.23 3.23
C VAL A 43 -3.25 -11.15 4.51
N ILE A 44 -2.26 -12.03 4.69
CA ILE A 44 -1.40 -12.05 5.89
C ILE A 44 -0.52 -10.79 5.93
N LEU A 45 0.03 -10.37 4.79
CA LEU A 45 0.91 -9.19 4.69
C LEU A 45 0.14 -7.88 4.89
N VAL A 46 -1.06 -7.77 4.32
CA VAL A 46 -1.94 -6.61 4.53
C VAL A 46 -2.39 -6.53 5.99
N PHE A 47 -2.72 -7.67 6.61
CA PHE A 47 -3.06 -7.71 8.04
C PHE A 47 -1.88 -7.26 8.91
N LEU A 48 -0.67 -7.73 8.62
CA LEU A 48 0.53 -7.30 9.31
C LEU A 48 0.77 -5.79 9.15
N ASN A 49 0.64 -5.26 7.94
CA ASN A 49 0.75 -3.83 7.67
C ASN A 49 -0.29 -3.01 8.46
N ALA A 50 -1.56 -3.46 8.45
CA ALA A 50 -2.64 -2.82 9.18
C ALA A 50 -2.48 -2.91 10.72
N LEU A 51 -1.73 -3.90 11.23
CA LEU A 51 -1.37 -3.99 12.65
C LEU A 51 -0.20 -3.08 13.01
N LEU A 52 0.83 -3.02 12.15
CA LEU A 52 2.03 -2.22 12.38
C LEU A 52 1.74 -0.72 12.30
N THR A 53 0.86 -0.29 11.40
CA THR A 53 0.52 1.13 11.23
C THR A 53 0.02 1.79 12.53
N PRO A 54 -1.04 1.31 13.21
CA PRO A 54 -1.51 1.91 14.46
C PRO A 54 -0.48 1.76 15.60
N LEU A 55 0.32 0.68 15.60
CA LEU A 55 1.38 0.52 16.59
C LEU A 55 2.47 1.60 16.44
N ALA A 56 2.90 1.86 15.21
CA ALA A 56 3.88 2.88 14.90
C ALA A 56 3.35 4.29 15.20
N LEU A 57 2.06 4.54 14.93
CA LEU A 57 1.39 5.79 15.30
C LEU A 57 1.29 5.97 16.82
N ALA A 58 1.01 4.90 17.56
CA ALA A 58 0.96 4.93 19.02
C ALA A 58 2.33 5.26 19.65
N ILE A 59 3.41 4.76 19.06
CA ILE A 59 4.78 5.10 19.50
C ILE A 59 5.13 6.55 19.16
N SER A 60 4.63 7.06 18.04
CA SER A 60 4.93 8.41 17.54
C SER A 60 3.94 9.48 18.06
N TRP A 61 3.16 9.16 19.10
CA TRP A 61 2.08 10.02 19.61
C TRP A 61 2.56 11.38 20.16
N ASP A 62 3.82 11.48 20.57
CA ASP A 62 4.42 12.70 21.14
C ASP A 62 4.93 13.69 20.06
N GLU A 63 4.69 13.42 18.78
CA GLU A 63 5.11 14.33 17.70
C GLU A 63 4.19 15.55 17.63
N HIS A 64 4.72 16.72 18.01
CA HIS A 64 3.99 17.99 18.00
C HIS A 64 4.18 18.81 16.72
N THR A 65 5.07 18.38 15.83
CA THR A 65 5.40 19.13 14.62
C THR A 65 4.47 18.74 13.47
N ARG A 66 3.64 19.69 12.97
CA ARG A 66 2.80 19.47 11.76
C ARG A 66 1.97 18.18 11.81
N VAL A 67 1.37 17.93 12.95
CA VAL A 67 0.54 16.77 13.29
C VAL A 67 -0.37 16.29 12.14
N PRO A 68 -1.22 17.13 11.51
CA PRO A 68 -2.11 16.65 10.45
C PRO A 68 -1.36 16.16 9.19
N GLU A 69 -0.23 16.78 8.84
CA GLU A 69 0.58 16.38 7.69
C GLU A 69 1.27 15.04 7.94
N PHE A 70 1.73 14.81 9.18
CA PHE A 70 2.34 13.54 9.60
C PHE A 70 1.35 12.37 9.47
N PHE A 71 0.17 12.50 10.09
CA PHE A 71 -0.87 11.46 10.03
C PHE A 71 -1.34 11.21 8.59
N ALA A 72 -1.50 12.26 7.79
CA ALA A 72 -1.89 12.12 6.37
C ALA A 72 -0.83 11.35 5.57
N MET A 73 0.46 11.67 5.73
CA MET A 73 1.54 10.96 5.04
C MET A 73 1.69 9.51 5.52
N PHE A 74 1.44 9.26 6.81
CA PHE A 74 1.50 7.93 7.38
C PHE A 74 0.37 7.01 6.88
N LEU A 75 -0.87 7.51 6.84
CA LEU A 75 -2.01 6.78 6.27
C LEU A 75 -1.87 6.60 4.75
N PHE A 76 -1.29 7.59 4.06
CA PHE A 76 -0.98 7.48 2.64
C PHE A 76 0.07 6.38 2.38
N MET A 77 1.10 6.28 3.24
CA MET A 77 2.08 5.19 3.21
C MET A 77 1.42 3.83 3.44
N GLU A 78 0.55 3.69 4.45
CA GLU A 78 -0.20 2.46 4.71
C GLU A 78 -1.03 2.01 3.51
N THR A 79 -1.75 2.95 2.89
CA THR A 79 -2.58 2.71 1.71
C THR A 79 -1.73 2.22 0.53
N THR A 80 -0.56 2.83 0.35
CA THR A 80 0.34 2.49 -0.75
C THR A 80 0.95 1.10 -0.58
N ILE A 81 1.42 0.76 0.63
CA ILE A 81 1.96 -0.58 0.94
C ILE A 81 0.88 -1.65 0.77
N SER A 82 -0.34 -1.39 1.25
CA SER A 82 -1.48 -2.29 1.04
C SER A 82 -1.79 -2.46 -0.46
N GLY A 83 -1.69 -1.39 -1.25
CA GLY A 83 -1.83 -1.43 -2.71
C GLY A 83 -0.77 -2.29 -3.41
N VAL A 84 0.49 -2.26 -2.95
CA VAL A 84 1.57 -3.12 -3.45
C VAL A 84 1.21 -4.60 -3.25
N PHE A 85 0.73 -4.98 -2.07
CA PHE A 85 0.41 -6.39 -1.76
C PHE A 85 -0.85 -6.91 -2.46
N LEU A 86 -1.77 -6.02 -2.84
CA LEU A 86 -3.03 -6.37 -3.51
C LEU A 86 -2.94 -6.27 -5.04
N SER A 87 -1.78 -5.87 -5.58
CA SER A 87 -1.57 -5.76 -7.02
C SER A 87 -1.20 -7.10 -7.65
N LEU A 88 -2.04 -7.57 -8.57
CA LEU A 88 -1.80 -8.81 -9.32
C LEU A 88 -1.22 -8.57 -10.72
N ASP A 89 -1.25 -7.32 -11.21
CA ASP A 89 -0.54 -6.90 -12.42
C ASP A 89 0.80 -6.24 -12.06
N LEU A 90 1.86 -6.59 -12.80
CA LEU A 90 3.22 -6.08 -12.60
C LEU A 90 3.31 -4.57 -12.86
N PHE A 91 2.50 -4.05 -13.79
CA PHE A 91 2.43 -2.60 -14.01
C PHE A 91 1.85 -1.88 -12.80
N GLN A 92 0.72 -2.36 -12.27
CA GLN A 92 0.08 -1.77 -11.10
C GLN A 92 0.98 -1.88 -9.86
N PHE A 93 1.64 -3.02 -9.68
CA PHE A 93 2.66 -3.21 -8.64
C PHE A 93 3.75 -2.13 -8.73
N LEU A 94 4.31 -1.88 -9.91
CA LEU A 94 5.36 -0.88 -10.11
C LEU A 94 4.85 0.54 -9.82
N VAL A 95 3.61 0.85 -10.20
CA VAL A 95 3.00 2.15 -9.88
C VAL A 95 2.89 2.34 -8.36
N PHE A 96 2.34 1.38 -7.63
CA PHE A 96 2.26 1.49 -6.16
C PHE A 96 3.64 1.52 -5.51
N TRP A 97 4.60 0.76 -6.04
CA TRP A 97 5.98 0.77 -5.57
C TRP A 97 6.60 2.18 -5.65
N GLU A 98 6.47 2.85 -6.80
CA GLU A 98 6.96 4.22 -7.01
C GLU A 98 6.20 5.24 -6.16
N VAL A 99 4.87 5.13 -6.09
CA VAL A 99 4.04 6.02 -5.27
C VAL A 99 4.43 5.91 -3.79
N GLY A 100 4.90 4.74 -3.33
CA GLY A 100 5.32 4.51 -1.95
C GLY A 100 6.59 5.28 -1.56
N LEU A 101 7.45 5.59 -2.53
CA LEU A 101 8.66 6.39 -2.31
C LEU A 101 8.33 7.83 -1.90
N VAL A 102 7.20 8.37 -2.36
CA VAL A 102 6.77 9.76 -2.10
C VAL A 102 6.51 10.01 -0.60
N PRO A 103 5.60 9.29 0.09
CA PRO A 103 5.38 9.50 1.52
C PRO A 103 6.61 9.18 2.36
N MET A 104 7.39 8.15 1.99
CA MET A 104 8.63 7.83 2.69
C MET A 104 9.63 8.98 2.61
N TYR A 105 9.78 9.60 1.43
CA TYR A 105 10.61 10.79 1.25
C TYR A 105 10.18 11.94 2.18
N PHE A 106 8.88 12.26 2.23
CA PHE A 106 8.37 13.34 3.09
C PHE A 106 8.54 13.04 4.58
N LEU A 107 8.25 11.80 5.00
CA LEU A 107 8.42 11.36 6.38
C LEU A 107 9.88 11.53 6.83
N ILE A 108 10.84 11.08 6.02
CA ILE A 108 12.27 11.23 6.32
C ILE A 108 12.68 12.70 6.26
N ALA A 109 12.25 13.47 5.26
CA ALA A 109 12.73 14.84 5.04
C ALA A 109 12.25 15.84 6.10
N VAL A 110 11.05 15.66 6.65
CA VAL A 110 10.45 16.59 7.62
C VAL A 110 10.59 16.07 9.05
N TRP A 111 10.27 14.80 9.32
CA TRP A 111 10.27 14.22 10.68
C TRP A 111 11.48 13.32 10.98
N GLY A 112 12.39 13.11 10.02
CA GLY A 112 13.61 12.34 10.23
C GLY A 112 14.63 13.03 11.15
N GLY A 113 15.61 12.25 11.62
CA GLY A 113 16.64 12.69 12.55
C GLY A 113 17.72 13.62 11.98
N PRO A 114 18.89 13.72 12.64
CA PRO A 114 20.00 14.56 12.17
C PRO A 114 20.39 14.22 10.73
N ARG A 115 20.59 15.24 9.89
CA ARG A 115 20.86 15.12 8.44
C ARG A 115 19.71 14.51 7.61
N ARG A 116 18.45 14.64 8.06
CA ARG A 116 17.22 14.24 7.34
C ARG A 116 17.18 14.51 5.85
N ARG A 117 17.57 15.70 5.38
CA ARG A 117 17.58 16.04 3.94
C ARG A 117 18.53 15.17 3.12
N TYR A 118 19.71 14.88 3.68
CA TYR A 118 20.69 14.03 3.01
C TYR A 118 20.24 12.57 2.98
N ALA A 119 19.62 12.09 4.06
CA ALA A 119 19.04 10.75 4.12
C ALA A 119 17.87 10.59 3.13
N ALA A 120 16.99 11.60 3.03
CA ALA A 120 15.85 11.58 2.11
C ALA A 120 16.28 11.54 0.63
N ILE A 121 17.31 12.31 0.26
CA ILE A 121 17.83 12.30 -1.12
C ILE A 121 18.47 10.94 -1.45
N LYS A 122 19.22 10.36 -0.51
CA LYS A 122 19.81 9.01 -0.67
C LYS A 122 18.81 7.87 -0.71
N PHE A 123 17.62 8.08 -0.15
CA PHE A 123 16.57 7.08 -0.20
C PHE A 123 15.90 7.04 -1.58
N PHE A 124 15.84 8.19 -2.26
CA PHE A 124 15.20 8.33 -3.56
C PHE A 124 16.15 8.09 -4.76
N LEU A 125 17.45 8.38 -4.60
CA LEU A 125 18.50 8.25 -5.63
C LEU A 125 19.39 7.03 -5.36
#